data_AF-A0A2N7X9X2-F1
#
_entry.id   AF-A0A2N7X9X2-F1
#
_cell.length_a   1.000
_cell.length_b   1.000
_cell.length_c   1.000
_cell.angle_alpha   90.00
_cell.angle_beta   90.00
_cell.angle_gamma   90.00
#
_symmetry.space_group_name_H-M   'P 1'
#
loop_
_entity.id
_entity.type
_entity.pdbx_description
1 polymer ?
#
loop_
_entity_poly.entity_id
_entity_poly.type
_entity_poly.pdbx_seq_one_letter_code
_entity_poly.pdbx_strand_id
1 'polypeptide(L)'
;MRIAVEYADIAQRMTVVRLDRHGLTANIADDAALPQLGLPRAARVLCAGETLCELRLVPRALVRAGGRSLELTMQPSRIDDDLSFWQALYARRHLYPDVPARGHQADDRPNRSGEAWRLAQREISSAESASVGTCSHAAFKLPTANEALFFSEWLEFHFAELAAHARAMASSSNLLELDRRRTDATVNVAFTYRYSRNAVGRATDELCARIAQEAEQCFGVCSRYELLNEQKDVALPDGRLRSVPSAWQPGRHSN
;
A
#
# COMPACT_ATOMS: atom_id res chain seq x y z
N MET A 1 -1.90 -12.62 13.97
CA MET A 1 -2.39 -13.92 13.43
C MET A 1 -1.24 -14.56 12.68
N ARG A 2 -0.90 -15.84 12.94
CA ARG A 2 0.26 -16.51 12.30
C ARG A 2 -0.22 -17.43 11.19
N ILE A 3 0.07 -17.04 9.96
CA ILE A 3 -0.27 -17.81 8.74
C ILE A 3 0.90 -18.74 8.42
N ALA A 4 0.58 -19.95 7.95
CA ALA A 4 1.57 -20.88 7.41
C ALA A 4 1.07 -21.48 6.09
N VAL A 5 1.99 -21.97 5.28
CA VAL A 5 1.71 -22.65 4.02
C VAL A 5 2.32 -24.05 4.08
N GLU A 6 1.56 -25.03 3.61
CA GLU A 6 2.01 -26.40 3.39
C GLU A 6 1.70 -26.78 1.93
N TYR A 7 2.71 -27.18 1.17
CA TYR A 7 2.47 -27.78 -0.15
C TYR A 7 2.06 -29.24 0.02
N ALA A 8 1.17 -29.73 -0.84
CA ALA A 8 0.66 -31.10 -0.75
C ALA A 8 1.76 -32.17 -0.87
N ASP A 9 2.83 -31.88 -1.61
CA ASP A 9 3.95 -32.76 -1.93
C ASP A 9 5.19 -32.52 -1.05
N ILE A 10 5.13 -31.61 -0.07
CA ILE A 10 6.29 -31.21 0.74
C ILE A 10 5.93 -31.26 2.22
N ALA A 11 6.70 -32.04 3.00
CA ALA A 11 6.49 -32.20 4.45
C ALA A 11 6.88 -30.96 5.30
N GLN A 12 7.23 -29.84 4.67
CA GLN A 12 7.69 -28.63 5.33
C GLN A 12 6.55 -27.62 5.48
N ARG A 13 6.25 -27.26 6.72
CA ARG A 13 5.41 -26.10 7.06
C ARG A 13 6.22 -24.81 6.98
N MET A 14 5.82 -23.90 6.11
CA MET A 14 6.49 -22.62 5.91
C MET A 14 5.71 -21.52 6.62
N THR A 15 6.30 -20.84 7.60
CA THR A 15 5.63 -19.73 8.28
C THR A 15 5.70 -18.49 7.39
N VAL A 16 4.54 -17.90 7.08
CA VAL A 16 4.46 -16.62 6.36
C VAL A 16 4.93 -15.51 7.30
N VAL A 17 5.94 -14.77 6.85
CA VAL A 17 6.55 -13.67 7.59
C VAL A 17 6.17 -12.31 7.01
N ARG A 18 5.69 -12.27 5.76
CA ARG A 18 5.27 -11.04 5.09
C ARG A 18 4.16 -11.31 4.09
N LEU A 19 3.18 -10.42 4.07
CA LEU A 19 2.10 -10.36 3.10
C LEU A 19 2.10 -8.94 2.53
N ASP A 20 2.56 -8.79 1.29
CA ASP A 20 2.76 -7.50 0.63
C ASP A 20 2.47 -7.58 -0.87
N ARG A 21 2.74 -6.50 -1.61
CA ARG A 21 2.56 -6.42 -3.07
C ARG A 21 3.33 -7.45 -3.90
N HIS A 22 4.31 -8.15 -3.31
CA HIS A 22 5.05 -9.22 -3.97
C HIS A 22 4.41 -10.59 -3.75
N GLY A 23 3.59 -10.73 -2.71
CA GLY A 23 2.85 -11.95 -2.42
C GLY A 23 2.98 -12.42 -0.96
N LEU A 24 2.82 -13.72 -0.77
CA LEU A 24 3.04 -14.41 0.50
C LEU A 24 4.52 -14.80 0.59
N THR A 25 5.26 -14.16 1.49
CA THR A 25 6.67 -14.52 1.72
C THR A 25 6.80 -15.34 2.99
N ALA A 26 7.43 -16.51 2.88
CA ALA A 26 7.68 -17.41 3.99
C ALA A 26 9.17 -17.69 4.17
N ASN A 27 9.58 -17.83 5.43
CA ASN A 27 10.92 -18.32 5.75
C ASN A 27 10.96 -19.83 5.64
N ILE A 28 12.04 -20.33 5.04
CA ILE A 28 12.31 -21.75 4.89
C ILE A 28 13.73 -22.06 5.36
N ALA A 29 13.93 -23.29 5.83
CA ALA A 29 15.19 -23.75 6.38
C ALA A 29 16.19 -24.27 5.34
N ASP A 30 15.69 -24.82 4.23
CA ASP A 30 16.48 -25.45 3.16
C ASP A 30 15.70 -25.39 1.84
N ASP A 31 16.41 -25.42 0.71
CA ASP A 31 15.85 -25.44 -0.63
C ASP A 31 15.75 -26.84 -1.27
N ALA A 32 16.40 -27.86 -0.69
CA ALA A 32 16.51 -29.19 -1.27
C ALA A 32 15.16 -29.87 -1.61
N ALA A 33 14.08 -29.51 -0.91
CA ALA A 33 12.74 -30.06 -1.10
C ALA A 33 11.73 -29.05 -1.67
N LEU A 34 12.19 -27.88 -2.13
CA LEU A 34 11.27 -26.83 -2.58
C LEU A 34 10.61 -27.14 -3.93
N PRO A 35 9.39 -26.62 -4.14
CA PRO A 35 8.75 -26.75 -5.43
C PRO A 35 9.48 -25.92 -6.47
N GLN A 36 9.45 -26.41 -7.71
CA GLN A 36 10.00 -25.69 -8.85
C GLN A 36 9.34 -24.31 -8.99
N LEU A 37 10.16 -23.27 -9.17
CA LEU A 37 9.68 -21.91 -9.40
C LEU A 37 8.83 -21.82 -10.67
N GLY A 38 7.82 -20.97 -10.63
CA GLY A 38 6.97 -20.63 -11.78
C GLY A 38 5.82 -21.60 -12.06
N LEU A 39 5.78 -22.77 -11.40
CA LEU A 39 4.69 -23.73 -11.61
C LEU A 39 3.65 -23.69 -10.47
N PRO A 40 2.35 -23.65 -10.78
CA PRO A 40 1.30 -23.76 -9.76
C PRO A 40 1.33 -25.12 -9.05
N ARG A 41 1.27 -25.09 -7.72
CA ARG A 41 1.25 -26.26 -6.83
C ARG A 41 0.11 -26.14 -5.83
N ALA A 42 -0.52 -27.28 -5.53
CA ALA A 42 -1.59 -27.34 -4.53
C ALA A 42 -0.99 -27.10 -3.13
N ALA A 43 -1.62 -26.21 -2.38
CA ALA A 43 -1.19 -25.80 -1.06
C ALA A 43 -2.37 -25.63 -0.11
N ARG A 44 -2.10 -25.87 1.16
CA ARG A 44 -2.99 -25.55 2.28
C ARG A 44 -2.45 -24.32 2.98
N VAL A 45 -3.30 -23.32 3.12
CA VAL A 45 -3.02 -22.16 3.97
C VAL A 45 -3.60 -22.45 5.35
N LEU A 46 -2.74 -22.33 6.36
CA LEU A 46 -3.08 -22.59 7.74
C LEU A 46 -3.06 -21.32 8.57
N CYS A 47 -3.90 -21.25 9.59
CA CYS A 47 -3.83 -20.24 10.64
C CYS A 47 -4.04 -20.90 11.99
N ALA A 48 -3.11 -20.67 12.92
CA ALA A 48 -3.14 -21.31 14.25
C ALA A 48 -3.26 -22.84 14.17
N GLY A 49 -2.71 -23.47 13.13
CA GLY A 49 -2.73 -24.91 12.91
C GLY A 49 -3.97 -25.46 12.21
N GLU A 50 -5.00 -24.66 12.03
CA GLU A 50 -6.23 -25.03 11.31
C GLU A 50 -6.13 -24.60 9.84
N THR A 51 -6.76 -25.36 8.94
CA THR A 51 -6.83 -24.99 7.51
C THR A 51 -7.78 -23.82 7.32
N LEU A 52 -7.26 -22.71 6.78
CA LEU A 52 -8.05 -21.58 6.34
C LEU A 52 -8.69 -21.87 4.99
N CYS A 53 -7.87 -22.28 4.02
CA CYS A 53 -8.29 -22.61 2.67
C CYS A 53 -7.26 -23.49 1.98
N GLU A 54 -7.71 -24.13 0.90
CA GLU A 54 -6.85 -24.84 -0.04
C GLU A 54 -6.86 -24.07 -1.35
N LEU A 55 -5.67 -23.87 -1.93
CA LEU A 55 -5.52 -23.12 -3.18
C LEU A 55 -4.27 -23.53 -3.92
N ARG A 56 -4.09 -23.04 -5.14
CA ARG A 56 -2.85 -23.24 -5.89
C ARG A 56 -1.94 -22.03 -5.75
N LEU A 57 -0.73 -22.24 -5.25
CA LEU A 57 0.30 -21.22 -5.14
C LEU A 57 1.37 -21.42 -6.23
N VAL A 58 1.87 -20.32 -6.77
CA VAL A 58 3.02 -20.29 -7.67
C VAL A 58 4.22 -19.74 -6.88
N PRO A 59 5.28 -20.52 -6.68
CA PRO A 59 6.54 -20.00 -6.14
C PRO A 59 7.18 -19.07 -7.17
N ARG A 60 7.41 -17.81 -6.82
CA ARG A 60 7.90 -16.77 -7.76
C ARG A 60 9.37 -16.46 -7.60
N ALA A 61 9.84 -16.38 -6.35
CA ALA A 61 11.19 -15.97 -6.04
C ALA A 61 11.70 -16.69 -4.81
N LEU A 62 12.99 -17.02 -4.84
CA LEU A 62 13.73 -17.56 -3.71
C LEU A 62 14.95 -16.67 -3.47
N VAL A 63 15.03 -16.06 -2.30
CA VAL A 63 16.08 -15.10 -1.94
C VAL A 63 16.76 -15.55 -0.66
N ARG A 64 18.08 -15.37 -0.57
CA ARG A 64 18.82 -15.54 0.69
C ARG A 64 18.57 -14.33 1.59
N ALA A 65 17.82 -14.53 2.67
CA ALA A 65 17.73 -13.58 3.77
C ALA A 65 18.95 -13.84 4.67
N GLY A 66 19.85 -12.87 4.81
CA GLY A 66 21.21 -13.05 5.34
C GLY A 66 21.37 -14.08 6.47
N GLY A 67 22.46 -14.86 6.43
CA GLY A 67 22.63 -16.07 7.25
C GLY A 67 22.39 -17.35 6.44
N ARG A 68 21.83 -18.39 7.07
CA ARG A 68 21.41 -19.66 6.43
C ARG A 68 19.92 -19.72 6.07
N SER A 69 19.18 -18.62 6.26
CA SER A 69 17.73 -18.59 6.00
C SER A 69 17.43 -18.24 4.55
N LEU A 70 16.38 -18.84 4.00
CA LEU A 70 15.87 -18.52 2.68
C LEU A 70 14.46 -17.93 2.82
N GLU A 71 14.12 -17.00 1.94
CA GLU A 71 12.79 -16.41 1.79
C GLU A 71 12.20 -16.87 0.46
N LEU A 72 11.03 -17.53 0.52
CA LEU A 72 10.26 -17.93 -0.64
C LEU A 72 9.03 -17.02 -0.77
N THR A 73 8.93 -16.32 -1.90
CA THR A 73 7.74 -15.53 -2.24
C THR A 73 6.82 -16.31 -3.16
N MET A 74 5.54 -16.37 -2.81
CA MET A 74 4.50 -17.15 -3.47
C MET A 74 3.30 -16.26 -3.81
N GLN A 75 2.59 -16.58 -4.87
CA GLN A 75 1.36 -15.88 -5.26
C GLN A 75 0.25 -16.89 -5.57
N PRO A 76 -1.02 -16.58 -5.29
CA PRO A 76 -2.15 -17.34 -5.82
C PRO A 76 -2.04 -17.50 -7.33
N SER A 77 -2.40 -18.68 -7.84
CA SER A 77 -2.23 -19.00 -9.26
C SER A 77 -3.35 -18.43 -10.14
N ARG A 78 -4.54 -18.24 -9.55
CA ARG A 78 -5.76 -17.78 -10.19
C ARG A 78 -6.45 -16.72 -9.33
N ILE A 79 -7.32 -15.95 -9.96
CA ILE A 79 -8.16 -14.98 -9.25
C ILE A 79 -9.09 -15.65 -8.23
N ASP A 80 -9.62 -16.84 -8.52
CA ASP A 80 -10.47 -17.59 -7.59
C ASP A 80 -9.68 -18.07 -6.36
N ASP A 81 -8.40 -18.44 -6.56
CA ASP A 81 -7.48 -18.83 -5.47
C ASP A 81 -7.21 -17.64 -4.54
N ASP A 82 -6.97 -16.47 -5.14
CA ASP A 82 -6.73 -15.22 -4.43
C ASP A 82 -7.96 -14.78 -3.61
N LEU A 83 -9.13 -14.72 -4.26
CA LEU A 83 -10.38 -14.36 -3.59
C LEU A 83 -10.70 -15.32 -2.43
N SER A 84 -10.53 -16.62 -2.63
CA SER A 84 -10.75 -17.63 -1.60
C SER A 84 -9.80 -17.44 -0.41
N PHE A 85 -8.53 -17.11 -0.67
CA PHE A 85 -7.56 -16.79 0.39
C PHE A 85 -8.01 -15.58 1.22
N TRP A 86 -8.36 -14.47 0.56
CA TRP A 86 -8.75 -13.25 1.27
C TRP A 86 -10.07 -13.40 2.01
N GLN A 87 -11.06 -14.11 1.46
CA GLN A 87 -12.32 -14.39 2.14
C GLN A 87 -12.12 -15.28 3.36
N ALA A 88 -11.31 -16.33 3.27
CA ALA A 88 -10.98 -17.18 4.42
C ALA A 88 -10.22 -16.41 5.50
N LEU A 89 -9.28 -15.55 5.10
CA LEU A 89 -8.51 -14.69 5.99
C LEU A 89 -9.42 -13.69 6.72
N TYR A 90 -10.34 -13.06 5.99
CA TYR A 90 -11.32 -12.13 6.52
C TYR A 90 -12.25 -12.81 7.53
N ALA A 91 -12.89 -13.92 7.14
CA ALA A 91 -13.80 -14.68 7.99
C ALA A 91 -13.11 -15.13 9.28
N ARG A 92 -11.85 -15.58 9.21
CA ARG A 92 -11.09 -15.97 10.40
C ARG A 92 -10.89 -14.81 11.36
N ARG A 93 -10.52 -13.63 10.86
CA ARG A 93 -10.30 -12.43 11.68
C ARG A 93 -11.60 -11.91 12.29
N HIS A 94 -12.71 -12.04 11.56
CA HIS A 94 -14.01 -11.63 12.04
C HIS A 94 -14.55 -12.57 13.13
N LEU A 95 -14.37 -13.89 12.98
CA LEU A 95 -14.82 -14.88 13.96
C LEU A 95 -13.98 -14.92 15.25
N TYR A 96 -12.70 -14.52 15.17
CA TYR A 96 -11.77 -14.58 16.30
C TYR A 96 -11.01 -13.25 16.49
N PRO A 97 -11.71 -12.17 16.88
CA PRO A 97 -11.11 -10.84 17.03
C PRO A 97 -10.10 -10.76 18.19
N ASP A 98 -10.21 -11.66 19.18
CA ASP A 98 -9.46 -11.64 20.44
C ASP A 98 -8.13 -12.37 20.41
N VAL A 99 -7.75 -13.04 19.30
CA VAL A 99 -6.39 -13.56 19.18
C VAL A 99 -5.48 -12.36 18.92
N PRO A 100 -4.70 -11.90 19.91
CA PRO A 100 -3.86 -10.74 19.69
C PRO A 100 -2.95 -11.08 18.52
N ALA A 101 -2.68 -10.13 17.64
CA ALA A 101 -1.59 -10.26 16.68
C ALA A 101 -0.21 -10.27 17.39
N ARG A 102 -0.04 -11.02 18.48
CA ARG A 102 1.26 -11.36 19.07
C ARG A 102 2.04 -12.15 18.03
N GLY A 103 2.98 -11.48 17.38
CA GLY A 103 3.88 -12.08 16.40
C GLY A 103 4.17 -11.22 15.17
N HIS A 104 3.44 -10.13 14.96
CA HIS A 104 4.05 -8.95 14.36
C HIS A 104 4.26 -8.00 15.52
N GLN A 105 5.47 -8.02 16.10
CA GLN A 105 6.11 -6.72 16.33
C GLN A 105 5.74 -5.93 15.09
N ALA A 106 5.02 -4.82 15.27
CA ALA A 106 5.04 -3.77 14.29
C ALA A 106 6.47 -3.78 13.75
N ASP A 107 6.60 -3.96 12.45
CA ASP A 107 7.86 -3.65 11.81
C ASP A 107 8.00 -2.14 12.05
N ASP A 108 8.54 -1.85 13.23
CA ASP A 108 9.10 -0.64 13.77
C ASP A 108 10.52 -0.52 13.19
N ARG A 109 10.80 -1.25 12.08
CA ARG A 109 11.50 -0.61 11.00
C ARG A 109 10.80 0.73 10.78
N PRO A 110 11.54 1.85 10.80
CA PRO A 110 11.01 3.05 10.23
C PRO A 110 10.62 2.68 8.81
N ASN A 111 9.33 2.50 8.56
CA ASN A 111 8.77 2.70 7.25
C ASN A 111 9.37 4.05 6.86
N ARG A 112 10.29 4.12 5.89
CA ARG A 112 10.95 5.39 5.51
C ARG A 112 9.91 6.47 5.15
N SER A 113 8.65 6.08 5.04
CA SER A 113 7.49 6.95 4.96
C SER A 113 7.15 7.73 6.24
N GLY A 114 7.57 7.33 7.45
CA GLY A 114 7.39 8.07 8.71
C GLY A 114 7.85 9.52 8.60
N GLU A 115 9.11 9.67 8.18
CA GLU A 115 9.69 10.94 7.77
C GLU A 115 9.14 11.39 6.43
N ALA A 116 8.88 10.53 5.43
CA ALA A 116 8.30 10.96 4.15
C ALA A 116 6.87 11.55 4.24
N TRP A 117 6.09 11.28 5.28
CA TRP A 117 4.78 11.93 5.54
C TRP A 117 4.95 13.29 6.21
N ARG A 118 5.88 13.40 7.17
CA ARG A 118 6.23 14.69 7.79
C ARG A 118 7.02 15.57 6.82
N LEU A 119 7.80 14.96 5.93
CA LEU A 119 8.51 15.56 4.81
C LEU A 119 7.53 15.83 3.68
N ALA A 120 6.57 14.99 3.32
CA ALA A 120 5.49 15.39 2.40
C ALA A 120 4.72 16.58 2.98
N GLN A 121 4.38 16.57 4.28
CA GLN A 121 3.80 17.74 4.96
C GLN A 121 4.75 18.97 5.00
N ARG A 122 6.08 18.79 5.04
CA ARG A 122 7.08 19.88 5.07
C ARG A 122 7.57 20.33 3.68
N GLU A 123 7.59 19.47 2.68
CA GLU A 123 8.00 19.68 1.28
C GLU A 123 6.85 20.30 0.49
N ILE A 124 5.60 20.11 0.93
CA ILE A 124 4.49 21.01 0.60
C ILE A 124 4.83 22.48 0.97
N SER A 125 5.79 22.71 1.88
CA SER A 125 6.31 24.04 2.21
C SER A 125 7.67 24.38 1.59
N SER A 126 8.34 23.45 0.89
CA SER A 126 9.67 23.69 0.30
C SER A 126 10.10 22.56 -0.64
N ALA A 127 9.89 22.71 -1.96
CA ALA A 127 10.87 22.35 -2.99
C ALA A 127 10.31 22.56 -4.41
N GLU A 128 10.96 23.44 -5.16
CA GLU A 128 10.92 23.51 -6.61
C GLU A 128 11.73 22.36 -7.23
N SER A 129 11.20 21.80 -8.32
CA SER A 129 11.91 21.09 -9.41
C SER A 129 12.59 19.73 -9.17
N ALA A 130 11.80 18.67 -9.38
CA ALA A 130 12.15 17.47 -10.17
C ALA A 130 10.84 16.76 -10.52
N SER A 131 10.60 16.43 -11.81
CA SER A 131 9.36 15.86 -12.38
C SER A 131 8.25 15.52 -11.36
N VAL A 132 7.41 16.51 -11.04
CA VAL A 132 6.55 16.50 -9.86
C VAL A 132 5.46 15.43 -10.00
N GLY A 133 5.64 14.30 -9.31
CA GLY A 133 4.54 13.36 -9.08
C GLY A 133 3.44 14.08 -8.29
N THR A 134 2.19 13.90 -8.69
CA THR A 134 1.06 14.48 -7.95
C THR A 134 0.59 13.47 -6.91
N CYS A 135 0.51 13.90 -5.65
CA CYS A 135 -0.01 13.08 -4.56
C CYS A 135 -1.50 13.38 -4.36
N SER A 136 -2.28 12.37 -4.01
CA SER A 136 -3.66 12.52 -3.54
C SER A 136 -3.88 11.63 -2.33
N HIS A 137 -4.75 12.05 -1.42
CA HIS A 137 -4.93 11.40 -0.13
C HIS A 137 -6.39 11.02 0.08
N ALA A 138 -6.61 9.83 0.63
CA ALA A 138 -7.93 9.38 1.06
C ALA A 138 -7.86 8.72 2.44
N ALA A 139 -8.94 8.83 3.20
CA ALA A 139 -9.11 8.12 4.45
C ALA A 139 -10.29 7.15 4.33
N PHE A 140 -10.04 5.86 4.48
CA PHE A 140 -11.06 4.83 4.56
C PHE A 140 -11.40 4.57 6.04
N LYS A 141 -12.67 4.74 6.40
CA LYS A 141 -13.22 4.47 7.73
C LYS A 141 -13.88 3.10 7.73
N LEU A 142 -13.40 2.22 8.59
CA LEU A 142 -13.86 0.85 8.76
C LEU A 142 -14.60 0.70 10.10
N PRO A 143 -15.49 -0.30 10.26
CA PRO A 143 -16.22 -0.51 11.52
C PRO A 143 -15.30 -0.85 12.70
N THR A 144 -14.20 -1.58 12.46
CA THR A 144 -13.28 -2.04 13.50
C THR A 144 -11.80 -1.88 13.14
N ALA A 145 -10.93 -1.86 14.16
CA ALA A 145 -9.48 -1.83 13.96
C ALA A 145 -8.93 -3.11 13.27
N ASN A 146 -9.60 -4.25 13.46
CA ASN A 146 -9.23 -5.51 12.80
C ASN A 146 -9.57 -5.48 11.31
N GLU A 147 -10.72 -4.90 10.93
CA GLU A 147 -11.07 -4.67 9.53
C GLU A 147 -10.12 -3.66 8.89
N ALA A 148 -9.75 -2.58 9.58
CA ALA A 148 -8.74 -1.65 9.08
C ALA A 148 -7.37 -2.33 8.85
N LEU A 149 -6.96 -3.24 9.73
CA LEU A 149 -5.74 -4.03 9.52
C LEU A 149 -5.86 -4.92 8.28
N PHE A 150 -6.94 -5.70 8.17
CA PHE A 150 -7.22 -6.54 7.01
C PHE A 150 -7.23 -5.74 5.70
N PHE A 151 -7.99 -4.65 5.67
CA PHE A 151 -8.13 -3.77 4.51
C PHE A 151 -6.78 -3.18 4.10
N SER A 152 -5.92 -2.79 5.06
CA SER A 152 -4.59 -2.29 4.75
C SER A 152 -3.68 -3.36 4.11
N GLU A 153 -3.72 -4.61 4.58
CA GLU A 153 -2.94 -5.70 3.97
C GLU A 153 -3.45 -6.05 2.58
N TRP A 154 -4.78 -6.08 2.41
CA TRP A 154 -5.44 -6.32 1.12
C TRP A 154 -5.06 -5.26 0.09
N LEU A 155 -5.10 -3.96 0.45
CA LEU A 155 -4.69 -2.86 -0.43
C LEU A 155 -3.23 -2.97 -0.88
N GLU A 156 -2.33 -3.32 0.05
CA GLU A 156 -0.92 -3.47 -0.28
C GLU A 156 -0.70 -4.63 -1.26
N PHE A 157 -1.36 -5.76 -1.02
CA PHE A 157 -1.22 -6.94 -1.88
C PHE A 157 -1.70 -6.68 -3.31
N HIS A 158 -2.83 -5.97 -3.48
CA HIS A 158 -3.45 -5.72 -4.78
C HIS A 158 -2.94 -4.46 -5.49
N PHE A 159 -1.81 -3.90 -5.04
CA PHE A 159 -1.26 -2.67 -5.62
C PHE A 159 -1.13 -2.73 -7.15
N ALA A 160 -0.73 -3.87 -7.71
CA ALA A 160 -0.55 -4.03 -9.15
C ALA A 160 -1.88 -3.93 -9.91
N GLU A 161 -2.97 -4.54 -9.41
CA GLU A 161 -4.30 -4.41 -10.01
C GLU A 161 -4.83 -2.98 -9.86
N LEU A 162 -4.67 -2.37 -8.68
CA LEU A 162 -5.07 -0.98 -8.44
C LEU A 162 -4.34 -0.01 -9.38
N ALA A 163 -3.05 -0.24 -9.64
CA ALA A 163 -2.27 0.57 -10.57
C ALA A 163 -2.70 0.34 -12.03
N ALA A 164 -3.06 -0.89 -12.41
CA ALA A 164 -3.62 -1.19 -13.72
C ALA A 164 -4.98 -0.52 -13.92
N HIS A 165 -5.85 -0.54 -12.90
CA HIS A 165 -7.13 0.15 -12.92
C HIS A 165 -6.98 1.66 -13.02
N ALA A 166 -6.10 2.26 -12.21
CA ALA A 166 -5.79 3.68 -12.29
C ALA A 166 -5.39 4.10 -13.72
N ARG A 167 -4.56 3.29 -14.39
CA ARG A 167 -4.13 3.54 -15.77
C ARG A 167 -5.25 3.36 -16.79
N ALA A 168 -6.17 2.43 -16.55
CA ALA A 168 -7.31 2.19 -17.43
C ALA A 168 -8.36 3.32 -17.36
N MET A 169 -8.55 3.92 -16.18
CA MET A 169 -9.50 5.03 -15.96
C MET A 169 -9.04 6.33 -16.61
N ALA A 170 -7.75 6.65 -16.50
CA ALA A 170 -7.14 7.73 -17.28
C ALA A 170 -5.75 7.30 -17.76
N SER A 171 -5.51 7.39 -19.06
CA SER A 171 -4.21 7.01 -19.65
C SER A 171 -3.03 7.80 -19.06
N SER A 172 -3.30 8.97 -18.48
CA SER A 172 -2.32 9.81 -17.79
C SER A 172 -2.13 9.48 -16.30
N SER A 173 -3.04 8.75 -15.65
CA SER A 173 -2.95 8.39 -14.22
C SER A 173 -2.24 7.05 -14.03
N ASN A 174 -0.91 7.09 -14.09
CA ASN A 174 -0.10 5.95 -13.70
C ASN A 174 0.18 6.01 -12.19
N LEU A 175 -0.49 5.17 -11.40
CA LEU A 175 -0.22 5.01 -9.97
C LEU A 175 1.17 4.37 -9.77
N LEU A 176 2.04 5.08 -9.08
CA LEU A 176 3.43 4.69 -8.84
C LEU A 176 3.61 4.09 -7.45
N GLU A 177 2.88 4.63 -6.48
CA GLU A 177 3.03 4.28 -5.08
C GLU A 177 1.69 4.39 -4.35
N LEU A 178 1.54 3.52 -3.36
CA LEU A 178 0.46 3.50 -2.39
C LEU A 178 1.14 3.37 -1.03
N ASP A 179 1.13 4.46 -0.24
CA ASP A 179 1.51 4.40 1.17
C ASP A 179 0.25 4.38 2.01
N ARG A 180 0.23 3.53 3.04
CA ARG A 180 -0.95 3.31 3.86
C ARG A 180 -0.58 3.39 5.33
N ARG A 181 -1.40 4.11 6.09
CA ARG A 181 -1.23 4.31 7.53
C ARG A 181 -2.52 4.01 8.26
N ARG A 182 -2.44 3.11 9.22
CA ARG A 182 -3.57 2.75 10.06
C ARG A 182 -3.57 3.58 11.34
N THR A 183 -4.73 4.12 11.68
CA THR A 183 -5.01 4.77 12.97
C THR A 183 -6.36 4.26 13.43
N ASP A 184 -6.35 3.41 14.46
CA ASP A 184 -7.52 2.69 14.95
C ASP A 184 -8.26 1.93 13.82
N ALA A 185 -9.50 2.32 13.54
CA ALA A 185 -10.36 1.79 12.48
C ALA A 185 -10.28 2.58 11.16
N THR A 186 -9.27 3.43 10.99
CA THR A 186 -9.07 4.23 9.78
C THR A 186 -7.80 3.81 9.05
N VAL A 187 -7.86 3.72 7.72
CA VAL A 187 -6.72 3.53 6.83
C VAL A 187 -6.56 4.77 5.95
N ASN A 188 -5.52 5.54 6.21
CA ASN A 188 -5.13 6.68 5.37
C ASN A 188 -4.24 6.18 4.24
N VAL A 189 -4.53 6.57 3.01
CA VAL A 189 -3.83 6.14 1.81
C VAL A 189 -3.34 7.35 1.03
N ALA A 190 -2.05 7.37 0.70
CA ALA A 190 -1.44 8.33 -0.21
C ALA A 190 -1.19 7.66 -1.57
N PHE A 191 -1.75 8.24 -2.62
CA PHE A 191 -1.63 7.79 -4.00
C PHE A 191 -0.68 8.72 -4.76
N THR A 192 0.45 8.20 -5.24
CA THR A 192 1.40 8.97 -6.03
C THR A 192 1.22 8.68 -7.52
N TYR A 193 0.90 9.69 -8.32
CA TYR A 193 0.69 9.57 -9.77
C TYR A 193 1.80 10.24 -10.57
N ARG A 194 2.08 9.70 -11.76
CA ARG A 194 3.11 10.24 -12.65
C ARG A 194 2.75 11.58 -13.32
N TYR A 195 1.47 11.94 -13.57
CA TYR A 195 1.12 13.16 -14.34
C TYR A 195 -0.29 13.80 -14.08
N SER A 196 -0.36 15.12 -14.38
CA SER A 196 -1.49 16.11 -14.43
C SER A 196 -2.45 16.22 -13.24
N ARG A 197 -2.30 17.32 -12.48
CA ARG A 197 -3.09 17.76 -11.32
C ARG A 197 -4.61 17.66 -11.48
N ASN A 198 -5.15 17.95 -12.66
CA ASN A 198 -6.59 18.06 -12.86
C ASN A 198 -7.27 16.69 -13.08
N ALA A 199 -6.51 15.65 -13.45
CA ALA A 199 -7.03 14.29 -13.64
C ALA A 199 -6.91 13.43 -12.36
N VAL A 200 -6.00 13.80 -11.45
CA VAL A 200 -5.68 13.01 -10.26
C VAL A 200 -6.81 12.97 -9.25
N GLY A 201 -7.52 14.08 -9.01
CA GLY A 201 -8.65 14.11 -8.09
C GLY A 201 -9.76 13.15 -8.50
N ARG A 202 -10.19 13.22 -9.77
CA ARG A 202 -11.21 12.32 -10.32
C ARG A 202 -10.74 10.86 -10.34
N ALA A 203 -9.52 10.59 -10.80
CA ALA A 203 -8.99 9.24 -10.86
C ALA A 203 -8.85 8.63 -9.45
N THR A 204 -8.49 9.43 -8.44
CA THR A 204 -8.41 8.98 -7.05
C THR A 204 -9.80 8.72 -6.48
N ASP A 205 -10.77 9.60 -6.74
CA ASP A 205 -12.16 9.40 -6.32
C ASP A 205 -12.74 8.10 -6.88
N GLU A 206 -12.60 7.91 -8.20
CA GLU A 206 -13.09 6.72 -8.88
C GLU A 206 -12.38 5.45 -8.41
N LEU A 207 -11.06 5.51 -8.18
CA LEU A 207 -10.30 4.41 -7.61
C LEU A 207 -10.77 4.08 -6.18
N CYS A 208 -11.00 5.09 -5.34
CA CYS A 208 -11.49 4.90 -3.97
C CYS A 208 -12.91 4.34 -3.92
N ALA A 209 -13.81 4.83 -4.80
CA ALA A 209 -15.16 4.30 -4.94
C ALA A 209 -15.14 2.82 -5.30
N ARG A 210 -14.30 2.45 -6.27
CA ARG A 210 -14.14 1.06 -6.69
C ARG A 210 -13.54 0.18 -5.59
N ILE A 211 -12.48 0.65 -4.94
CA ILE A 211 -11.88 -0.03 -3.78
C ILE A 211 -12.93 -0.31 -2.70
N ALA A 212 -13.76 0.69 -2.38
CA ALA A 212 -14.80 0.57 -1.37
C ALA A 212 -15.89 -0.42 -1.79
N GLN A 213 -16.33 -0.33 -3.05
CA GLN A 213 -17.31 -1.24 -3.63
C GLN A 213 -16.80 -2.69 -3.63
N GLU A 214 -15.54 -2.91 -4.01
CA GLU A 214 -14.93 -4.25 -4.06
C GLU A 214 -14.79 -4.85 -2.66
N ALA A 215 -14.35 -4.05 -1.68
CA ALA A 215 -14.28 -4.50 -0.29
C ALA A 215 -15.67 -4.86 0.28
N GLU A 216 -16.70 -4.10 -0.08
CA GLU A 216 -18.09 -4.41 0.29
C GLU A 216 -18.59 -5.68 -0.39
N GLN A 217 -18.33 -5.86 -1.69
CA GLN A 217 -18.77 -7.03 -2.45
C GLN A 217 -18.07 -8.32 -2.02
N CYS A 218 -16.74 -8.27 -1.81
CA CYS A 218 -15.95 -9.45 -1.51
C CYS A 218 -16.03 -9.88 -0.04
N PHE A 219 -16.18 -8.91 0.87
CA PHE A 219 -16.02 -9.13 2.32
C PHE A 219 -17.18 -8.61 3.17
N GLY A 220 -18.15 -7.88 2.58
CA GLY A 220 -19.19 -7.20 3.36
C GLY A 220 -18.67 -6.03 4.20
N VAL A 221 -17.46 -5.56 3.91
CA VAL A 221 -16.85 -4.43 4.63
C VAL A 221 -17.37 -3.13 4.05
N CYS A 222 -18.28 -2.47 4.77
CA CYS A 222 -18.75 -1.13 4.38
C CYS A 222 -17.67 -0.09 4.73
N SER A 223 -16.76 0.17 3.80
CA SER A 223 -15.79 1.25 3.95
C SER A 223 -16.37 2.56 3.42
N ARG A 224 -16.55 3.56 4.28
CA ARG A 224 -16.75 4.94 3.82
C ARG A 224 -15.39 5.56 3.58
N TYR A 225 -15.19 6.23 2.46
CA TYR A 225 -13.96 6.97 2.22
C TYR A 225 -14.22 8.47 2.12
N GLU A 226 -13.24 9.26 2.54
CA GLU A 226 -13.22 10.70 2.40
C GLU A 226 -11.94 11.08 1.68
N LEU A 227 -12.07 11.85 0.60
CA LEU A 227 -10.91 12.47 -0.03
C LEU A 227 -10.40 13.58 0.89
N LEU A 228 -9.13 13.46 1.27
CA LEU A 228 -8.46 14.48 2.05
C LEU A 228 -7.98 15.52 1.03
N ASN A 229 -8.84 16.50 0.73
CA ASN A 229 -8.54 17.56 -0.23
C ASN A 229 -7.18 18.19 0.06
N GLU A 230 -6.35 18.29 -0.99
CA GLU A 230 -5.40 19.39 -1.09
C GLU A 230 -6.19 20.67 -1.38
N GLN A 231 -6.68 21.33 -0.34
CA GLN A 231 -7.05 22.75 -0.45
C GLN A 231 -5.92 23.58 0.13
N LYS A 232 -5.05 24.06 -0.76
CA LYS A 232 -4.51 25.40 -0.59
C LYS A 232 -4.29 26.04 -1.95
N ASP A 233 -5.21 26.94 -2.29
CA ASP A 233 -4.94 28.04 -3.19
C ASP A 233 -3.63 28.71 -2.74
N VAL A 234 -2.56 28.53 -3.50
CA VAL A 234 -1.48 29.52 -3.49
C VAL A 234 -1.96 30.63 -4.42
N ALA A 235 -2.72 31.57 -3.87
CA ALA A 235 -2.90 32.86 -4.51
C ALA A 235 -1.48 33.42 -4.77
N LEU A 236 -1.19 33.74 -6.03
CA LEU A 236 0.00 34.52 -6.35
C LEU A 236 -0.03 35.79 -5.48
N PRO A 237 1.02 36.12 -4.72
CA PRO A 237 1.19 37.50 -4.31
C PRO A 237 1.35 38.30 -5.59
N ASP A 238 0.35 39.14 -5.86
CA ASP A 238 0.28 40.06 -6.98
C ASP A 238 1.58 40.88 -6.98
N GLY A 239 2.51 40.50 -7.84
CA GLY A 239 3.84 41.07 -7.97
C GLY A 239 3.80 42.44 -8.63
N ARG A 240 2.96 43.34 -8.11
CA ARG A 240 3.09 44.78 -8.40
C ARG A 240 4.24 45.30 -7.56
N LEU A 241 5.44 45.23 -8.14
CA LEU A 241 6.57 46.07 -7.76
C LEU A 241 6.08 47.52 -7.73
N ARG A 242 5.83 48.05 -6.52
CA ARG A 242 5.81 49.49 -6.30
C ARG A 242 7.22 49.98 -6.56
N SER A 243 7.40 50.68 -7.68
CA SER A 243 8.57 51.47 -8.00
C SER A 243 8.85 52.42 -6.83
N VAL A 244 9.96 52.24 -6.12
CA VAL A 244 10.49 53.25 -5.20
C VAL A 244 11.46 54.12 -6.00
N PRO A 245 11.35 55.46 -5.96
CA PRO A 245 12.27 56.33 -6.69
C PRO A 245 13.68 56.27 -6.09
N SER A 246 14.66 56.02 -6.96
CA SER A 246 16.08 56.10 -6.64
C SER A 246 16.45 57.57 -6.36
N ALA A 247 16.76 57.90 -5.12
CA ALA A 247 17.35 59.18 -4.72
C ALA A 247 18.72 58.93 -4.08
N TRP A 248 19.76 58.91 -4.92
CA TRP A 248 21.14 59.19 -4.54
C TRP A 248 21.84 59.89 -5.72
N GLN A 249 22.18 61.16 -5.52
CA GLN A 249 23.20 61.87 -6.29
C GLN A 249 24.19 62.48 -5.30
N PRO A 250 25.50 62.23 -5.45
CA PRO A 250 26.51 63.12 -4.92
C PRO A 250 27.38 63.73 -6.04
N GLY A 251 27.49 65.06 -6.00
CA GLY A 251 28.68 65.79 -6.43
C GLY A 251 28.57 66.62 -7.72
N ARG A 252 28.57 67.95 -7.59
CA ARG A 252 29.76 68.84 -7.82
C ARG A 252 29.33 70.31 -8.01
N HIS A 253 30.01 71.21 -7.28
CA HIS A 253 30.59 72.52 -7.66
C HIS A 253 29.78 73.51 -8.53
N SER A 254 29.75 74.84 -8.36
CA SER A 254 30.39 75.83 -7.48
C SER A 254 29.65 77.17 -7.69
N ASN A 255 29.67 78.05 -6.70
CA ASN A 255 30.20 79.42 -6.79
C ASN A 255 30.37 80.02 -5.39
#